data_AF-A0AAV8HUP6-F1
#
_entry.id   AF-A0AAV8HUP6-F1
#
_cell.length_a   1.000
_cell.length_b   1.000
_cell.length_c   1.000
_cell.angle_alpha   90.00
_cell.angle_beta   90.00
_cell.angle_gamma   90.00
#
_symmetry.space_group_name_H-M   'P 1'
#
loop_
_entity.id
_entity.type
_entity.pdbx_description
1 polymer ?
#
loop_
_entity_poly.entity_id
_entity_poly.type
_entity_poly.pdbx_seq_one_letter_code
_entity_poly.pdbx_strand_id
1 'polypeptide(L)'
;MAGDQDQTFKLVSPTFDHGGKFPRQYTNGGQGARKDLSPPLEWYNVPEGTKSLALVVEDADATSEPDGPAVPWTHWVLVNILPSIKRLPEGLSHKEESLGHE
;
A
#
# COMPACT_ATOMS: atom_id res chain seq x y z
N MET A 1 11.11 12.35 31.07
CA MET A 1 11.12 11.07 30.32
C MET A 1 10.28 11.23 29.06
N ALA A 2 10.80 11.90 28.02
CA ALA A 2 10.18 11.92 26.70
C ALA A 2 10.83 10.77 25.93
N GLY A 3 10.13 9.64 25.83
CA GLY A 3 10.68 8.42 25.24
C GLY A 3 10.63 8.47 23.72
N ASP A 4 11.74 8.10 23.08
CA ASP A 4 11.99 7.22 21.90
C ASP A 4 10.96 7.06 20.74
N GLN A 5 9.72 7.55 20.85
CA GLN A 5 8.63 7.39 19.88
C GLN A 5 8.71 8.31 18.66
N ASP A 6 9.68 9.24 18.66
CA ASP A 6 9.90 10.24 17.62
C ASP A 6 10.89 9.78 16.54
N GLN A 7 11.61 8.67 16.76
CA GLN A 7 12.60 8.11 15.83
C GLN A 7 12.13 6.83 15.12
N THR A 8 10.99 6.26 15.52
CA THR A 8 10.45 5.05 14.89
C THR A 8 10.03 5.34 13.45
N PHE A 9 10.55 4.55 12.50
CA PHE A 9 10.11 4.55 11.11
C PHE A 9 8.62 4.16 11.03
N LYS A 10 7.82 4.97 10.35
CA LYS A 10 6.35 4.82 10.30
C LYS A 10 5.85 4.84 8.87
N LEU A 11 4.84 4.03 8.59
CA LEU A 11 4.04 4.05 7.36
C LEU A 11 2.59 4.37 7.72
N VAL A 12 1.97 5.31 7.03
CA VAL A 12 0.59 5.74 7.27
C VAL A 12 -0.14 5.96 5.96
N SER A 13 -1.47 5.90 5.99
CA SER A 13 -2.32 6.43 4.93
C SER A 13 -3.16 7.59 5.48
N PRO A 14 -3.31 8.71 4.77
CA PRO A 14 -4.22 9.77 5.17
C PRO A 14 -5.71 9.39 5.04
N THR A 15 -6.01 8.21 4.49
CA THR A 15 -7.39 7.80 4.14
C THR A 15 -7.95 6.65 4.96
N PHE A 16 -7.12 5.98 5.76
CA PHE A 16 -7.54 4.95 6.70
C PHE A 16 -6.50 4.75 7.80
N ASP A 17 -6.98 4.36 8.98
CA ASP A 17 -6.15 4.06 10.13
C ASP A 17 -5.61 2.62 10.07
N HIS A 18 -4.52 2.37 10.82
CA HIS A 18 -4.02 1.02 11.02
C HIS A 18 -5.08 0.12 11.69
N GLY A 19 -5.36 -1.04 11.10
CA GLY A 19 -6.45 -1.93 11.52
C GLY A 19 -7.86 -1.41 11.19
N GLY A 20 -7.96 -0.26 10.54
CA GLY A 20 -9.21 0.32 10.06
C GLY A 20 -9.75 -0.38 8.81
N LYS A 21 -10.98 0.01 8.42
CA LYS A 21 -11.59 -0.51 7.19
C LYS A 21 -10.96 0.15 5.97
N PHE A 22 -10.67 -0.66 4.95
CA PHE A 22 -10.22 -0.17 3.66
C PHE A 22 -11.35 0.53 2.89
N PRO A 23 -11.16 1.78 2.43
CA PRO A 23 -12.10 2.44 1.53
C PRO A 23 -12.35 1.65 0.25
N ARG A 24 -13.61 1.64 -0.22
CA ARG A 24 -14.05 0.83 -1.37
C ARG A 24 -13.25 1.07 -2.66
N GLN A 25 -12.76 2.29 -2.89
CA GLN A 25 -12.02 2.63 -4.12
C GLN A 25 -10.68 1.93 -4.24
N TYR A 26 -10.12 1.43 -3.13
CA TYR A 26 -8.88 0.66 -3.11
C TYR A 26 -9.12 -0.85 -3.14
N THR A 27 -10.37 -1.29 -3.25
CA THR A 27 -10.70 -2.70 -3.41
C THR A 27 -11.25 -2.96 -4.80
N ASN A 28 -11.32 -4.22 -5.19
CA ASN A 28 -11.97 -4.63 -6.45
C ASN A 28 -13.48 -4.33 -6.46
N GLY A 29 -14.09 -4.03 -5.31
CA GLY A 29 -15.51 -3.68 -5.15
C GLY A 29 -15.83 -2.18 -5.32
N GLY A 30 -14.89 -1.37 -5.82
CA GLY A 30 -15.08 0.05 -6.12
C GLY A 30 -16.11 0.35 -7.22
N GLN A 31 -16.24 1.60 -7.66
CA GLN A 31 -17.24 2.02 -8.65
C GLN A 31 -16.58 2.69 -9.87
N GLY A 32 -16.88 2.16 -11.07
CA GLY A 32 -16.38 2.70 -12.34
C GLY A 32 -14.86 2.75 -12.38
N ALA A 33 -14.31 3.91 -12.76
CA ALA A 33 -12.86 4.17 -12.81
C ALA A 33 -12.21 4.38 -11.43
N ARG A 34 -12.97 4.32 -10.33
CA ARG A 34 -12.47 4.42 -8.94
C ARG A 34 -12.58 3.08 -8.23
N LYS A 35 -11.91 2.08 -8.79
CA LYS A 35 -11.74 0.75 -8.21
C LYS A 35 -10.28 0.34 -8.38
N ASP A 36 -9.80 -0.55 -7.52
CA ASP A 36 -8.43 -1.09 -7.60
C ASP A 36 -7.35 0.00 -7.64
N LEU A 37 -7.61 1.15 -7.00
CA LEU A 37 -6.63 2.21 -6.86
C LEU A 37 -5.66 1.86 -5.74
N SER A 38 -4.37 2.09 -5.98
CA SER A 38 -3.40 2.02 -4.89
C SER A 38 -3.68 3.12 -3.86
N PRO A 39 -3.64 2.84 -2.55
CA PRO A 39 -3.89 3.87 -1.54
C PRO A 39 -2.77 4.91 -1.52
N PRO A 40 -3.07 6.16 -1.12
CA PRO A 40 -2.03 7.11 -0.78
C PRO A 40 -1.30 6.62 0.47
N LEU A 41 0.02 6.60 0.42
CA LEU A 41 0.89 6.16 1.50
C LEU A 41 1.93 7.23 1.79
N GLU A 42 2.26 7.41 3.06
CA GLU A 42 3.29 8.33 3.52
C GLU A 42 4.15 7.63 4.56
N TRP A 43 5.44 7.94 4.58
CA TRP A 43 6.32 7.42 5.61
C TRP A 43 7.20 8.50 6.24
N TYR A 44 7.45 8.29 7.52
CA TYR A 44 8.11 9.24 8.40
C TYR A 44 9.30 8.57 9.07
N ASN A 45 10.28 9.38 9.48
CA ASN A 45 11.45 8.93 10.22
C ASN A 45 12.24 7.83 9.47
N VAL A 46 12.48 8.04 8.18
CA VAL A 46 13.36 7.16 7.39
C VAL A 46 14.75 7.20 8.05
N PRO A 47 15.31 6.04 8.47
CA PRO A 47 16.60 6.00 9.15
C PRO A 47 17.72 6.64 8.32
N GLU A 48 18.66 7.30 9.00
CA GLU A 48 19.83 7.87 8.33
C GLU A 48 20.65 6.76 7.64
N GLY A 49 21.19 7.06 6.45
CA GLY A 49 21.97 6.10 5.67
C GLY A 49 21.15 5.11 4.83
N THR A 50 19.81 5.11 4.94
CA THR A 50 18.92 4.32 4.07
C THR A 50 19.27 4.56 2.59
N LYS A 51 19.46 3.48 1.82
CA LYS A 51 19.81 3.56 0.39
C LYS A 51 18.60 3.45 -0.52
N SER A 52 17.63 2.64 -0.12
CA SER A 52 16.36 2.47 -0.82
C SER A 52 15.31 1.93 0.14
N LEU A 53 14.05 2.07 -0.26
CA LEU A 53 12.88 1.48 0.40
C LEU A 53 12.21 0.48 -0.56
N ALA A 54 11.48 -0.46 0.02
CA ALA A 54 10.59 -1.38 -0.69
C ALA A 54 9.23 -1.40 0.01
N LEU A 55 8.18 -1.63 -0.77
CA LEU A 55 6.81 -1.79 -0.30
C LEU A 55 6.28 -3.13 -0.80
N VAL A 56 5.76 -3.94 0.12
CA VAL A 56 5.04 -5.17 -0.17
C VAL A 56 3.68 -5.07 0.54
N VAL A 57 2.60 -5.22 -0.22
CA VAL A 57 1.25 -5.32 0.32
C VAL A 57 0.77 -6.74 0.08
N GLU A 58 0.49 -7.45 1.16
CA GLU A 58 0.15 -8.87 1.17
C GLU A 58 -1.12 -9.10 2.00
N ASP A 59 -2.03 -9.92 1.48
CA ASP A 59 -3.17 -10.43 2.21
C ASP A 59 -2.83 -11.83 2.73
N ALA A 60 -2.54 -11.92 4.03
CA ALA A 60 -2.22 -13.18 4.70
C ALA A 60 -3.45 -14.07 4.93
N ASP A 61 -4.65 -13.48 4.86
CA ASP A 61 -5.94 -14.17 5.03
C ASP A 61 -6.52 -14.64 3.69
N ALA A 62 -5.77 -14.46 2.59
CA ALA A 62 -6.13 -14.93 1.26
C ALA A 62 -6.10 -16.47 1.19
N THR A 63 -7.08 -17.12 1.79
CA THR A 63 -7.20 -18.57 1.72
C THR A 63 -7.85 -18.96 0.40
N SER A 64 -7.11 -19.67 -0.45
CA SER A 64 -7.65 -20.20 -1.71
C SER A 64 -8.67 -21.34 -1.49
N GLU A 65 -8.65 -21.98 -0.32
CA GLU A 65 -9.50 -23.12 0.05
C GLU A 65 -10.06 -22.93 1.47
N PRO A 66 -11.37 -23.05 1.72
CA PRO A 66 -11.97 -22.78 3.04
C PRO A 66 -11.36 -23.54 4.23
N ASP A 67 -10.87 -24.77 4.00
CA ASP A 67 -10.22 -25.63 5.01
C ASP A 67 -8.72 -25.88 4.71
N GLY A 68 -8.15 -25.11 3.77
CA GLY A 68 -6.76 -25.25 3.35
C GLY A 68 -5.78 -24.39 4.16
N PRO A 69 -4.46 -24.61 3.98
CA PRO A 69 -3.46 -23.72 4.56
C PRO A 69 -3.62 -22.30 3.99
N ALA A 70 -3.43 -21.28 4.82
CA ALA A 70 -3.37 -19.90 4.36
C ALA A 70 -2.18 -19.74 3.40
N VAL A 71 -2.44 -19.25 2.18
CA VAL A 71 -1.42 -18.95 1.18
C VAL A 71 -1.45 -17.44 0.96
N PRO A 72 -0.49 -16.68 1.48
CA PRO A 72 -0.53 -15.23 1.37
C PRO A 72 -0.56 -14.79 -0.09
N TRP A 73 -1.39 -13.79 -0.38
CA TRP A 73 -1.50 -13.21 -1.72
C TRP A 73 -0.87 -11.82 -1.77
N THR A 74 0.16 -11.67 -2.61
CA THR A 74 0.81 -10.37 -2.79
C THR A 74 0.04 -9.50 -3.79
N HIS A 75 -0.49 -8.37 -3.33
CA HIS A 75 -1.25 -7.43 -4.15
C HIS A 75 -0.36 -6.37 -4.82
N TRP A 76 0.68 -5.89 -4.13
CA TRP A 76 1.46 -4.76 -4.62
C TRP A 76 2.92 -4.85 -4.19
N VAL A 77 3.84 -4.71 -5.14
CA VAL A 77 5.30 -4.74 -4.89
C VAL A 77 5.95 -3.55 -5.58
N LEU A 78 6.64 -2.72 -4.81
CA LEU A 78 7.53 -1.68 -5.30
C LEU A 78 8.91 -1.85 -4.67
N VAL A 79 9.96 -1.70 -5.47
CA VAL A 79 11.35 -1.80 -5.03
C VAL A 79 12.13 -0.61 -5.51
N ASN A 80 13.31 -0.38 -4.92
CA ASN A 80 14.21 0.72 -5.27
C ASN A 80 13.56 2.11 -5.16
N ILE A 81 12.62 2.29 -4.23
CA ILE A 81 12.06 3.60 -3.90
C ILE A 81 13.17 4.43 -3.27
N LEU A 82 13.42 5.62 -3.83
CA LEU A 82 14.44 6.51 -3.29
C LEU A 82 14.06 6.99 -1.87
N PRO A 83 15.00 7.03 -0.91
CA PRO A 83 14.71 7.45 0.47
C PRO A 83 14.21 8.91 0.59
N SER A 84 14.47 9.72 -0.44
CA SER A 84 14.00 11.10 -0.57
C SER A 84 12.51 11.18 -0.92
N ILE A 85 11.93 10.14 -1.54
CA ILE A 85 10.49 10.03 -1.72
C ILE A 85 9.90 9.80 -0.32
N LYS A 86 8.88 10.58 0.04
CA LYS A 86 8.20 10.49 1.34
C LYS A 86 6.74 10.04 1.25
N ARG A 87 6.22 9.93 0.03
CA ARG A 87 4.83 9.57 -0.22
C ARG A 87 4.66 8.88 -1.57
N LEU A 88 3.64 8.04 -1.66
CA LEU A 88 3.06 7.53 -2.90
C LEU A 88 1.65 8.13 -3.04
N PRO A 89 1.32 8.76 -4.18
CA PRO A 89 -0.02 9.25 -4.41
C PRO A 89 -1.02 8.11 -4.57
N GLU A 90 -2.29 8.41 -4.35
CA GLU A 90 -3.39 7.52 -4.72
C GLU A 90 -3.30 7.15 -6.21
N GLY A 91 -3.60 5.90 -6.54
CA GLY A 91 -3.67 5.43 -7.92
C GLY A 91 -2.34 5.41 -8.67
N LEU A 92 -1.19 5.52 -7.99
CA LEU A 92 0.15 5.48 -8.60
C LEU A 92 0.33 4.31 -9.58
N SER A 93 -0.23 3.14 -9.27
CA SER A 93 -0.14 1.95 -10.13
C SER A 93 -1.42 1.62 -10.89
N HIS A 94 -2.42 2.51 -10.87
CA HIS A 94 -3.63 2.29 -11.65
C HIS A 94 -3.28 2.33 -13.14
N LYS A 95 -3.52 1.22 -13.84
CA LYS A 95 -3.44 1.21 -15.30
C LYS A 95 -4.68 1.92 -15.82
N GLU A 96 -4.49 3.03 -16.52
CA GLU A 96 -5.54 3.54 -17.39
C GLU A 96 -5.86 2.44 -18.41
N GLU A 97 -7.06 1.87 -18.35
CA GLU A 97 -7.58 1.10 -19.48
C GLU A 97 -7.73 2.10 -20.63
N SER A 98 -6.76 2.10 -21.54
CA SER A 98 -6.91 2.77 -22.82
C SER A 98 -8.06 2.10 -23.56
N LEU A 99 -9.26 2.69 -23.48
CA LEU A 99 -10.37 2.36 -24.37
C LEU A 99 -9.90 2.70 -25.80
N GLY A 100 -9.50 1.68 -26.58
CA GLY A 100 -9.09 1.87 -27.96
C GLY A 100 -8.77 0.56 -28.70
N HIS A 101 -9.79 0.06 -29.41
CA HIS A 101 -9.88 -0.82 -30.60
C HIS A 101 -11.02 -1.83 -30.37
N GLU A 102 -12.10 -1.90 -31.15
CA GLU A 102 -12.41 -1.49 -32.52
C GLU A 102 -13.94 -1.33 -32.67
#